data_AF-A0A4R3E2T0-F1
#
_entry.id   AF-A0A4R3E2T0-F1
#
_cell.length_a   1.000
_cell.length_b   1.000
_cell.length_c   1.000
_cell.angle_alpha   90.00
_cell.angle_beta   90.00
_cell.angle_gamma   90.00
#
_symmetry.space_group_name_H-M   'P 1'
#
loop_
_entity.id
_entity.type
_entity.pdbx_description
1 polymer ?
#
loop_
_entity_poly.entity_id
_entity_poly.type
_entity_poly.pdbx_seq_one_letter_code
_entity_poly.pdbx_strand_id
1 'polypeptide(L)'
;MATQSERGFAGMDGRKQRDIASQGGKSVPDEKRSFSQDHELAAQAGRKGGQSVPDAKRSFSQDRDLAAEAGRKGGEARGNSRH
;
A
#
# COMPACT_ATOMS: atom_id res chain seq x y z
N MET A 1 22.55 -18.44 -19.82
CA MET A 1 21.36 -17.61 -19.58
C MET A 1 20.43 -18.39 -18.68
N ALA A 2 20.21 -17.95 -17.43
CA ALA A 2 19.33 -18.65 -16.51
C ALA A 2 17.87 -18.39 -16.91
N THR A 3 17.15 -19.43 -17.34
CA THR A 3 15.71 -19.37 -17.56
C THR A 3 15.05 -19.13 -16.20
N GLN A 4 14.49 -17.94 -16.00
CA GLN A 4 13.67 -17.64 -14.83
C GLN A 4 12.38 -18.47 -14.95
N SER A 5 12.45 -19.74 -14.56
CA SER A 5 11.30 -20.61 -14.41
C SER A 5 10.30 -19.92 -13.49
N GLU A 6 9.06 -19.75 -13.94
CA GLU A 6 7.91 -19.15 -13.21
C GLU A 6 7.54 -19.98 -11.97
N ARG A 7 8.46 -20.08 -11.02
CA ARG A 7 8.33 -20.84 -9.77
C ARG A 7 8.20 -19.87 -8.60
N GLY A 8 7.29 -20.18 -7.68
CA GLY A 8 7.04 -19.36 -6.49
C GLY A 8 5.98 -18.27 -6.72
N PHE A 9 5.94 -17.29 -5.84
CA PHE A 9 4.88 -16.28 -5.76
C PHE A 9 4.69 -15.46 -7.06
N ALA A 10 5.79 -15.16 -7.76
CA ALA A 10 5.77 -14.40 -9.00
C ALA A 10 5.25 -15.19 -10.22
N GLY A 11 5.22 -16.53 -10.15
CA GLY A 11 4.65 -17.40 -11.17
C GLY A 11 3.23 -17.86 -10.88
N MET A 12 2.61 -17.38 -9.79
CA MET A 12 1.21 -17.69 -9.47
C MET A 12 0.25 -16.82 -10.27
N ASP A 13 -0.99 -17.31 -10.45
CA ASP A 13 -2.07 -16.50 -10.99
C ASP A 13 -2.26 -15.19 -10.19
N GLY A 14 -2.54 -14.09 -10.90
CA GLY A 14 -2.62 -12.76 -10.31
C GLY A 14 -3.73 -12.60 -9.25
N ARG A 15 -4.82 -13.37 -9.32
CA ARG A 15 -5.85 -13.39 -8.26
C ARG A 15 -5.29 -14.07 -7.02
N LYS A 16 -4.71 -15.26 -7.19
CA LYS A 16 -4.07 -16.01 -6.10
C LYS A 16 -2.94 -15.22 -5.44
N GLN A 17 -2.15 -14.48 -6.22
CA GLN A 17 -1.11 -13.60 -5.73
C GLN A 17 -1.69 -12.49 -4.84
N ARG A 18 -2.76 -11.82 -5.29
CA ARG A 18 -3.44 -10.78 -4.50
C ARG A 18 -4.06 -11.34 -3.23
N ASP A 19 -4.67 -12.51 -3.28
CA ASP A 19 -5.29 -13.14 -2.11
C ASP A 19 -4.24 -13.44 -1.03
N ILE A 20 -3.11 -14.03 -1.43
CA ILE A 20 -1.99 -14.33 -0.52
C ILE A 20 -1.33 -13.03 -0.02
N ALA A 21 -1.09 -12.03 -0.89
CA ALA A 21 -0.56 -10.73 -0.48
C ALA A 21 -1.46 -10.04 0.55
N SER A 22 -2.78 -10.10 0.33
CA SER A 22 -3.78 -9.55 1.26
C SER A 22 -3.77 -10.28 2.59
N GLN A 23 -3.49 -11.57 2.60
CA GLN A 23 -3.44 -12.37 3.82
C GLN A 23 -2.21 -12.03 4.66
N GLY A 24 -1.04 -11.79 4.04
CA GLY A 24 0.19 -11.46 4.77
C GLY A 24 0.05 -10.24 5.69
N GLY A 25 -0.62 -9.18 5.24
CA GLY A 25 -0.92 -8.00 6.06
C GLY A 25 -1.97 -8.27 7.14
N LYS A 26 -3.00 -9.07 6.82
CA LYS A 26 -4.08 -9.42 7.75
C LYS A 26 -3.65 -10.36 8.87
N SER A 27 -2.66 -11.21 8.63
CA SER A 27 -2.12 -12.16 9.61
C SER A 27 -1.42 -11.51 10.80
N VAL A 28 -1.03 -10.24 10.68
CA VAL A 28 -0.46 -9.46 11.78
C VAL A 28 -1.57 -8.62 12.41
N PRO A 29 -1.83 -8.73 13.72
CA PRO A 29 -2.75 -7.85 14.44
C PRO A 29 -2.39 -6.38 14.22
N ASP A 30 -3.38 -5.50 14.17
CA ASP A 30 -3.16 -4.09 13.87
C ASP A 30 -2.15 -3.43 14.81
N GLU A 31 -2.13 -3.78 16.10
CA GLU A 31 -1.16 -3.22 17.06
C GLU A 31 0.28 -3.67 16.82
N LYS A 32 0.48 -4.75 16.04
CA LYS A 32 1.79 -5.34 15.73
C LYS A 32 2.25 -5.07 14.31
N ARG A 33 1.45 -4.40 13.48
CA ARG A 33 1.84 -4.03 12.12
C ARG A 33 2.88 -2.91 12.17
N SER A 34 4.01 -3.09 11.49
CA SER A 34 5.10 -2.10 11.47
C SER A 34 4.63 -0.72 11.00
N PHE A 35 3.73 -0.65 10.02
CA PHE A 35 3.15 0.62 9.54
C PHE A 35 2.13 1.26 10.49
N SER A 36 1.51 0.47 11.37
CA SER A 36 0.61 0.99 12.40
C SER A 36 1.39 1.50 13.63
N GLN A 37 2.53 0.88 13.92
CA GLN A 37 3.42 1.28 15.01
C GLN A 37 4.27 2.50 14.64
N ASP A 38 4.75 2.55 13.40
CA ASP A 38 5.63 3.61 12.92
C ASP A 38 4.98 4.34 11.73
N HIS A 39 4.41 5.51 12.05
CA HIS A 39 3.80 6.38 11.06
C HIS A 39 4.83 6.97 10.08
N GLU A 40 6.08 7.22 10.51
CA GLU A 40 7.10 7.71 9.60
C GLU A 40 7.46 6.65 8.57
N LEU A 41 7.61 5.39 9.00
CA LEU A 41 7.83 4.26 8.10
C LEU A 41 6.68 4.13 7.09
N ALA A 42 5.44 4.22 7.54
CA ALA A 42 4.26 4.18 6.65
C ALA A 42 4.28 5.33 5.63
N ALA A 43 4.59 6.55 6.08
CA ALA A 43 4.66 7.73 5.22
C ALA A 43 5.81 7.62 4.19
N GLN A 44 6.99 7.17 4.62
CA GLN A 44 8.15 6.96 3.74
C GLN A 44 7.88 5.87 2.70
N ALA A 45 7.30 4.74 3.11
CA ALA A 45 6.92 3.67 2.20
C ALA A 45 5.88 4.14 1.17
N GLY A 46 4.85 4.86 1.62
CA GLY A 46 3.86 5.48 0.73
C GLY A 46 4.48 6.46 -0.26
N ARG A 47 5.37 7.35 0.21
CA ARG A 47 6.09 8.32 -0.63
C ARG A 47 6.94 7.63 -1.69
N LYS A 48 7.73 6.62 -1.30
CA LYS A 48 8.59 5.85 -2.21
C LYS A 48 7.77 5.08 -3.26
N GLY A 49 6.65 4.49 -2.84
CA GLY A 49 5.69 3.84 -3.74
C GLY A 49 5.14 4.81 -4.79
N GLY A 50 4.70 6.00 -4.36
CA GLY A 50 4.22 7.04 -5.27
C GLY A 50 5.30 7.57 -6.22
N GLN A 51 6.54 7.72 -5.75
CA GLN A 51 7.69 8.16 -6.56
C GLN A 51 8.06 7.17 -7.66
N SER A 52 7.81 5.87 -7.47
CA SER A 52 8.07 4.84 -8.48
C SER A 52 7.11 4.92 -9.68
N VAL A 53 6.05 5.71 -9.54
CA VAL A 53 5.07 5.97 -10.62
C VAL A 53 5.39 7.34 -11.25
N PRO A 54 5.49 7.42 -12.59
CA PRO A 54 5.62 8.70 -13.29
C PRO A 54 4.48 9.65 -12.92
N ASP A 55 4.76 10.95 -12.75
CA ASP A 55 3.78 11.94 -12.30
C ASP A 55 2.47 11.91 -13.09
N ALA A 56 2.54 11.79 -14.43
CA ALA A 56 1.36 11.70 -15.30
C ALA A 56 0.49 10.43 -15.09
N LYS A 57 1.03 9.41 -14.41
CA LYS A 57 0.37 8.13 -14.11
C LYS A 57 0.02 7.97 -12.63
N ARG A 58 0.35 8.94 -11.78
CA ARG A 58 -0.04 8.88 -10.37
C ARG A 58 -1.54 9.06 -10.27
N SER A 59 -2.22 8.16 -9.55
CA SER A 59 -3.66 8.24 -9.32
C SER A 59 -4.09 9.60 -8.75
N PHE A 60 -3.27 10.16 -7.85
CA PHE A 60 -3.49 11.49 -7.26
C PHE A 60 -3.37 12.67 -8.25
N SER A 61 -2.66 12.48 -9.36
CA SER A 61 -2.49 13.50 -10.41
C SER A 61 -3.52 13.34 -11.52
N GLN A 62 -4.05 12.13 -11.71
CA GLN A 62 -5.09 11.84 -12.70
C GLN A 62 -6.50 12.13 -12.18
N ASP A 63 -6.74 11.90 -10.89
CA ASP A 63 -8.04 12.05 -10.27
C ASP A 63 -7.92 12.89 -8.99
N ARG A 64 -8.40 14.12 -9.08
CA ARG A 64 -8.34 15.09 -8.00
C ARG A 64 -9.34 14.78 -6.89
N ASP A 65 -10.47 14.16 -7.24
CA ASP A 65 -11.50 13.77 -6.28
C ASP A 65 -10.98 12.60 -5.45
N LEU A 66 -10.40 11.58 -6.09
CA LEU A 66 -9.72 10.48 -5.40
C LEU A 66 -8.63 10.99 -4.45
N ALA A 67 -7.85 11.99 -4.87
CA ALA A 67 -6.83 12.59 -4.02
C ALA A 67 -7.42 13.31 -2.81
N ALA A 68 -8.50 14.07 -3.00
CA ALA A 68 -9.21 14.75 -1.92
C ALA A 68 -9.82 13.75 -0.94
N GLU A 69 -10.43 12.67 -1.42
CA GLU A 69 -11.01 11.62 -0.58
C GLU A 69 -9.95 10.88 0.25
N ALA A 70 -8.82 10.51 -0.38
CA ALA A 70 -7.71 9.91 0.32
C ALA A 70 -7.13 10.84 1.40
N GLY A 71 -7.00 12.14 1.09
CA GLY A 71 -6.57 13.16 2.04
C GLY A 71 -7.55 13.32 3.20
N ARG A 72 -8.86 13.40 2.92
CA ARG A 72 -9.93 13.47 3.92
C ARG A 72 -9.89 12.27 4.86
N LYS A 73 -9.88 11.05 4.32
CA LYS A 73 -9.81 9.82 5.11
C LYS A 73 -8.54 9.73 5.97
N GLY A 74 -7.41 10.17 5.43
CA GLY A 74 -6.15 10.28 6.18
C GLY A 74 -6.25 11.28 7.34
N GLY A 75 -6.93 12.41 7.13
CA GLY A 75 -7.21 13.42 8.16
C GLY A 75 -8.19 12.92 9.23
N GLU A 76 -9.26 12.23 8.84
CA GLU A 76 -10.24 11.63 9.75
C GLU A 76 -9.61 10.60 10.67
N ALA A 77 -8.70 9.75 10.15
CA ALA A 77 -7.96 8.79 10.96
C ALA A 77 -7.12 9.46 12.07
N ARG A 78 -6.64 10.68 11.85
CA ARG A 78 -5.94 11.50 12.85
C ARG A 78 -6.88 12.26 13.79
N GLY A 79 -8.08 12.60 13.32
CA GLY A 79 -9.11 13.25 14.13
C GLY A 79 -9.72 12.30 15.15
N ASN A 80 -9.91 11.03 14.77
CA ASN A 80 -10.54 10.00 15.61
C ASN A 80 -9.60 9.41 16.68
N SER A 81 -8.31 9.75 16.67
CA SER A 81 -7.33 9.34 17.69
C SER A 81 -7.22 10.34 18.86
N ARG A 82 -8.15 11.30 18.96
CA ARG A 82 -8.22 12.34 20.02
C ARG A 82 -9.42 12.20 20.96
N HIS A 83 -9.97 10.99 21.16
CA HIS A 83 -11.01 10.74 22.18
C HIS A 83 -10.56 9.64 23.14
#